data_AF-A0A944V0I7-F1
#
_entry.id   AF-A0A944V0I7-F1
#
_cell.length_a   1.000
_cell.length_b   1.000
_cell.length_c   1.000
_cell.angle_alpha   90.00
_cell.angle_beta   90.00
_cell.angle_gamma   90.00
#
_symmetry.space_group_name_H-M   'P 1'
#
loop_
_entity.id
_entity.type
_entity.pdbx_description
1 polymer ?
#
loop_
_entity_poly.entity_id
_entity_poly.type
_entity_poly.pdbx_seq_one_letter_code
_entity_poly.pdbx_strand_id
1 'polypeptide(L)'
;MPIIASAKKQLRQNHKKQARNNHFRALYREARIAFETAIKDKNAKLAKEILVNKKDKDGKTIKSGLQSIIDKLVKKNIIHPNNGSRKKAKFVKMAKELS
;
A
#
# COMPACT_ATOMS: atom_id res chain seq x y z
N MET A 1 31.63 -8.84 -25.61
CA MET A 1 32.24 -8.31 -24.37
C MET A 1 31.46 -8.81 -23.15
N PRO A 2 32.10 -9.52 -22.21
CA PRO A 2 31.41 -9.99 -21.01
C PRO A 2 30.96 -8.81 -20.13
N ILE A 3 29.76 -8.92 -19.56
CA ILE A 3 29.28 -7.96 -18.55
C ILE A 3 30.30 -7.90 -17.42
N ILE A 4 30.87 -6.71 -17.17
CA ILE A 4 31.85 -6.46 -16.10
C ILE A 4 31.25 -6.91 -14.76
N ALA A 5 32.07 -7.47 -13.86
CA ALA A 5 31.61 -8.05 -12.59
C ALA A 5 30.75 -7.07 -11.75
N SER A 6 31.04 -5.77 -11.82
CA SER A 6 30.25 -4.70 -11.22
C SER A 6 28.81 -4.67 -11.74
N ALA A 7 28.62 -4.71 -13.05
CA ALA A 7 27.31 -4.74 -13.69
C ALA A 7 26.53 -6.03 -13.35
N LYS A 8 27.19 -7.19 -13.29
CA LYS A 8 26.56 -8.44 -12.81
C LYS A 8 26.06 -8.31 -11.36
N LYS A 9 26.83 -7.68 -10.48
CA LYS A 9 26.43 -7.44 -9.08
C LYS A 9 25.23 -6.48 -8.99
N GLN A 10 25.26 -5.40 -9.77
CA GLN A 10 24.19 -4.41 -9.82
C GLN A 10 22.87 -5.03 -10.28
N LEU A 11 22.90 -5.88 -11.32
CA LEU A 11 21.72 -6.62 -11.80
C LEU A 11 21.13 -7.50 -10.70
N ARG A 12 21.95 -8.34 -10.04
CA ARG A 12 21.47 -9.20 -8.94
C ARG A 12 20.83 -8.41 -7.79
N GLN A 13 21.45 -7.29 -7.40
CA GLN A 13 20.90 -6.42 -6.35
C GLN A 13 19.60 -5.75 -6.79
N ASN A 14 19.50 -5.34 -8.06
CA ASN A 14 18.30 -4.73 -8.61
C ASN A 14 17.13 -5.72 -8.60
N HIS A 15 17.32 -6.95 -9.08
CA HIS A 15 16.28 -7.98 -9.04
C HIS A 15 15.78 -8.25 -7.62
N LYS A 16 16.69 -8.36 -6.63
CA LYS A 16 16.31 -8.51 -5.22
C LYS A 16 15.50 -7.32 -4.69
N LYS A 17 15.93 -6.09 -4.99
CA LYS A 17 15.22 -4.86 -4.61
C LYS A 17 13.84 -4.78 -5.28
N GLN A 18 13.76 -5.14 -6.55
CA GLN A 18 12.54 -5.16 -7.33
C GLN A 18 11.54 -6.17 -6.77
N ALA A 19 11.96 -7.41 -6.50
CA ALA A 19 11.11 -8.44 -5.91
C ALA A 19 10.52 -7.99 -4.56
N ARG A 20 11.36 -7.45 -3.67
CA ARG A 20 10.91 -6.89 -2.38
C ARG A 20 9.90 -5.76 -2.57
N ASN A 21 10.17 -4.82 -3.48
CA ASN A 21 9.29 -3.68 -3.72
C ASN A 21 7.97 -4.10 -4.37
N ASN A 22 7.99 -5.10 -5.26
CA ASN A 22 6.81 -5.62 -5.93
C ASN A 22 5.84 -6.26 -4.94
N HIS A 23 6.33 -7.00 -3.94
CA HIS A 23 5.50 -7.54 -2.87
C HIS A 23 4.67 -6.44 -2.17
N PHE A 24 5.31 -5.37 -1.71
CA PHE A 24 4.58 -4.28 -1.04
C PHE A 24 3.66 -3.49 -1.98
N ARG A 25 4.04 -3.35 -3.26
CA ARG A 25 3.19 -2.72 -4.27
C ARG A 25 1.96 -3.57 -4.59
N ALA A 26 2.09 -4.90 -4.60
CA ALA A 26 0.97 -5.82 -4.79
C ALA A 26 -0.04 -5.70 -3.64
N LEU A 27 0.43 -5.74 -2.39
CA LEU A 27 -0.41 -5.52 -1.20
C LEU A 27 -1.20 -4.21 -1.26
N TYR A 28 -0.55 -3.12 -1.69
CA TYR A 28 -1.23 -1.84 -1.87
C TYR A 28 -2.25 -1.88 -3.02
N ARG A 29 -1.92 -2.53 -4.14
CA ARG A 29 -2.81 -2.63 -5.30
C ARG A 29 -4.10 -3.38 -4.93
N GLU A 30 -3.96 -4.52 -4.28
CA GLU A 30 -5.09 -5.35 -3.82
C GLU A 30 -5.99 -4.58 -2.85
N ALA A 31 -5.40 -3.98 -1.81
CA ALA A 31 -6.14 -3.18 -0.83
C ALA A 31 -6.84 -1.97 -1.48
N ARG A 32 -6.18 -1.32 -2.45
CA ARG A 32 -6.77 -0.21 -3.21
C ARG A 32 -7.95 -0.67 -4.05
N ILE A 33 -7.82 -1.77 -4.80
CA ILE A 33 -8.90 -2.30 -5.63
C ILE A 33 -10.09 -2.64 -4.76
N ALA A 34 -9.88 -3.36 -3.64
CA ALA A 34 -10.95 -3.70 -2.71
C ALA A 34 -11.66 -2.47 -2.12
N PHE A 35 -10.91 -1.40 -1.84
CA PHE A 35 -11.48 -0.13 -1.40
C PHE A 35 -12.28 0.54 -2.53
N GLU A 36 -11.71 0.66 -3.73
CA GLU A 36 -12.37 1.29 -4.88
C GLU A 36 -13.64 0.54 -5.30
N THR A 37 -13.67 -0.79 -5.21
CA THR A 37 -14.89 -1.58 -5.46
C THR A 37 -15.94 -1.31 -4.39
N ALA A 38 -15.58 -1.29 -3.10
CA ALA A 38 -16.51 -0.97 -2.02
C ALA A 38 -17.16 0.42 -2.17
N ILE A 39 -16.38 1.41 -2.64
CA ILE A 39 -16.86 2.76 -2.95
C ILE A 39 -17.83 2.74 -4.12
N LYS A 40 -17.53 2.01 -5.20
CA LYS A 40 -18.41 1.85 -6.37
C LYS A 40 -19.74 1.20 -6.01
N ASP A 41 -19.70 0.20 -5.14
CA ASP A 41 -20.88 -0.52 -4.66
C ASP A 41 -21.67 0.27 -3.59
N LYS A 42 -21.27 1.52 -3.32
CA LYS A 42 -21.84 2.41 -2.28
C LYS A 42 -21.87 1.79 -0.88
N ASN A 43 -21.01 0.82 -0.59
CA ASN A 43 -20.93 0.16 0.70
C ASN A 43 -19.98 0.91 1.65
N ALA A 44 -20.52 1.95 2.30
CA ALA A 44 -19.76 2.83 3.20
C ALA A 44 -19.14 2.09 4.39
N LYS A 45 -19.80 1.02 4.89
CA LYS A 45 -19.30 0.23 6.03
C LYS A 45 -18.06 -0.56 5.64
N LEU A 46 -18.12 -1.29 4.53
CA LEU A 46 -17.00 -2.06 4.00
C LEU A 46 -15.80 -1.15 3.65
N ALA A 47 -16.07 0.00 3.02
CA ALA A 47 -15.02 0.96 2.66
C ALA A 47 -14.27 1.48 3.90
N LYS A 48 -14.99 1.81 4.99
CA LYS A 48 -14.38 2.23 6.27
C LYS A 48 -13.55 1.13 6.91
N GLU A 49 -14.04 -0.11 6.90
CA GLU A 49 -13.32 -1.28 7.43
C GLU A 49 -12.01 -1.55 6.67
N ILE A 50 -11.97 -1.34 5.34
CA ILE A 50 -10.76 -1.52 4.53
C ILE A 50 -9.77 -0.36 4.74
N LEU A 51 -10.26 0.84 4.97
CA LEU A 51 -9.43 2.04 5.12
C LEU A 51 -8.57 2.00 6.39
N VAL A 52 -9.14 1.54 7.50
CA VAL A 52 -8.55 1.55 8.84
C VAL A 52 -8.08 0.15 9.25
N ASN A 53 -7.14 0.07 10.20
CA ASN A 53 -6.67 -1.21 10.72
C ASN A 53 -7.79 -1.95 11.48
N LYS A 54 -7.93 -3.25 11.23
CA LYS A 54 -8.78 -4.13 12.04
C LYS A 54 -8.04 -4.50 13.31
N LYS A 55 -8.62 -4.17 14.47
CA LYS A 55 -8.09 -4.48 15.79
C LYS A 55 -8.88 -5.61 16.44
N ASP A 56 -8.22 -6.35 17.31
CA ASP A 56 -8.83 -7.34 18.19
C ASP A 56 -9.44 -6.70 19.45
N LYS A 57 -10.14 -7.50 20.26
CA LYS A 57 -10.67 -7.13 21.58
C LYS A 57 -9.57 -6.58 22.51
N ASP A 58 -8.36 -7.09 22.39
CA ASP A 58 -7.18 -6.66 23.16
C ASP A 58 -6.44 -5.47 22.50
N GLY A 59 -7.01 -4.85 21.47
CA GLY A 59 -6.44 -3.68 20.78
C GLY A 59 -5.28 -3.98 19.81
N LYS A 60 -4.84 -5.25 19.70
CA LYS A 60 -3.80 -5.68 18.75
C LYS A 60 -4.31 -5.63 17.30
N THR A 61 -3.45 -5.24 16.36
CA THR A 61 -3.82 -5.15 14.94
C THR A 61 -3.79 -6.53 14.30
N ILE A 62 -4.96 -7.03 13.88
CA ILE A 62 -5.11 -8.32 13.18
C ILE A 62 -4.84 -8.15 11.69
N LYS A 63 -5.38 -7.08 11.09
CA LYS A 63 -5.24 -6.80 9.65
C LYS A 63 -4.92 -5.34 9.41
N SER A 64 -3.89 -5.08 8.62
CA SER A 64 -3.52 -3.72 8.21
C SER A 64 -4.54 -3.16 7.22
N GLY A 65 -5.06 -1.97 7.49
CA GLY A 65 -5.88 -1.21 6.56
C GLY A 65 -5.05 -0.51 5.49
N LEU A 66 -5.74 0.05 4.50
CA LEU A 66 -5.14 0.73 3.35
C LEU A 66 -4.18 1.86 3.77
N GLN A 67 -4.54 2.66 4.79
CA GLN A 67 -3.68 3.75 5.26
C GLN A 67 -2.34 3.25 5.83
N SER A 68 -2.37 2.17 6.61
CA SER A 68 -1.17 1.57 7.18
C SER A 68 -0.27 0.93 6.11
N ILE A 69 -0.86 0.37 5.05
CA ILE A 69 -0.11 -0.15 3.91
C ILE A 69 0.62 0.99 3.17
N ILE A 70 -0.02 2.16 3.02
CA ILE A 70 0.63 3.35 2.43
C ILE A 70 1.81 3.79 3.30
N ASP A 71 1.66 3.82 4.62
CA ASP A 71 2.77 4.16 5.53
C ASP A 71 3.93 3.17 5.43
N LYS A 72 3.61 1.89 5.24
CA LYS A 72 4.64 0.86 5.03
C LYS A 72 5.40 1.10 3.73
N LEU A 73 4.74 1.54 2.65
CA LEU A 73 5.40 1.93 1.40
C LEU A 73 6.32 3.14 1.58
N VAL A 74 5.89 4.14 2.35
CA VAL A 74 6.71 5.32 2.70
C VAL A 74 7.93 4.90 3.54
N LYS A 75 7.72 4.14 4.61
CA LYS A 75 8.79 3.63 5.50
C LYS A 75 9.81 2.79 4.77
N LYS A 76 9.40 2.03 3.74
CA LYS A 76 10.29 1.22 2.90
C LYS A 76 10.91 2.01 1.74
N ASN A 77 10.68 3.32 1.68
CA ASN A 77 11.15 4.24 0.65
C ASN A 77 10.78 3.79 -0.78
N ILE A 78 9.58 3.19 -0.92
CA ILE A 78 9.04 2.76 -2.22
C ILE A 78 8.26 3.91 -2.86
N ILE A 79 7.65 4.76 -2.04
CA ILE A 79 6.99 5.99 -2.45
C ILE A 79 7.50 7.15 -1.59
N HIS A 80 7.56 8.34 -2.17
CA HIS A 80 7.93 9.55 -1.45
C HIS A 80 6.86 9.90 -0.40
N PRO A 81 7.23 10.45 0.78
CA PRO A 81 6.29 10.88 1.83
C PRO A 81 5.14 11.73 1.31
N ASN A 82 5.42 12.76 0.51
CA ASN A 82 4.39 13.62 -0.09
C ASN A 82 3.39 12.84 -0.96
N ASN A 83 3.84 11.82 -1.69
CA ASN A 83 2.94 10.97 -2.46
C ASN A 83 2.07 10.10 -1.54
N GLY A 84 2.65 9.59 -0.44
CA GLY A 84 1.91 8.91 0.62
C GLY A 84 0.80 9.80 1.20
N SER A 85 1.13 11.03 1.59
CA SER A 85 0.18 12.00 2.13
C SER A 85 -0.95 12.34 1.16
N ARG A 86 -0.62 12.62 -0.12
CA ARG A 86 -1.63 12.90 -1.16
C ARG A 86 -2.59 11.71 -1.36
N LYS A 87 -2.07 10.49 -1.37
CA LYS A 87 -2.88 9.27 -1.49
C LYS A 87 -3.83 9.09 -0.30
N LYS A 88 -3.33 9.26 0.93
CA LYS A 88 -4.17 9.19 2.13
C LYS A 88 -5.31 10.22 2.09
N ALA A 89 -4.99 11.48 1.78
CA ALA A 89 -5.97 12.55 1.69
C ALA A 89 -7.06 12.23 0.66
N LYS A 90 -6.68 11.72 -0.53
CA LYS A 90 -7.63 11.31 -1.57
C LYS A 90 -8.60 10.24 -1.07
N PHE A 91 -8.10 9.16 -0.44
CA PHE A 91 -8.97 8.08 0.02
C PHE A 91 -9.91 8.50 1.16
N VAL A 92 -9.46 9.37 2.05
CA VAL A 92 -10.32 9.95 3.09
C VAL A 92 -11.43 10.80 2.47
N LYS A 93 -11.09 11.63 1.47
CA LYS A 93 -12.09 12.43 0.74
C LYS A 93 -13.15 11.54 0.08
N MET A 94 -12.74 10.49 -0.61
CA MET A 94 -13.65 9.52 -1.25
C MET A 94 -14.56 8.83 -0.23
N ALA A 95 -14.03 8.46 0.94
CA ALA A 95 -14.84 7.85 2.00
C ALA A 95 -15.86 8.83 2.61
N LYS A 96 -15.53 10.13 2.66
CA LYS A 96 -16.41 11.18 3.18
C LYS A 96 -17.55 11.52 2.21
N GLU A 97 -17.31 11.45 0.90
CA GLU A 97 -18.36 11.66 -0.11
C GLU A 97 -19.49 10.62 -0.06
N LEU A 98 -19.25 9.47 0.59
CA LEU A 98 -20.20 8.39 0.80
C LEU A 98 -20.87 8.38 2.19
N SER A 99 -20.44 9.25 3.11
CA SER A 99 -21.01 9.36 4.47
C SER A 99 -21.98 10.52 4.56
#